data_AF-A0AAC9IRZ8-F1
#
_entry.id   AF-A0AAC9IRZ8-F1
#
_cell.length_a   1.000
_cell.length_b   1.000
_cell.length_c   1.000
_cell.angle_alpha   90.00
_cell.angle_beta   90.00
_cell.angle_gamma   90.00
#
_symmetry.space_group_name_H-M   'P 1'
#
loop_
_entity.id
_entity.type
_entity.pdbx_description
1 polymer ?
#
loop_
_entity_poly.entity_id
_entity_poly.type
_entity_poly.pdbx_seq_one_letter_code
_entity_poly.pdbx_strand_id
1 'polypeptide(L)'
;MKKVILSFAVLAFTLTACNDKKQETTAPATEEHAGHDHDDHTTASAAEKVTTVKESNVLQSTLDAYFLVKKALQEDNQAEAATASKTLVTNLNAVVTEDAKAKELVKELVETATKIDVADIKVQREEFEDLTEDLVKLINTVGTDRVVFEQYCPMYNNGEGGQWLSDVEDLSNPLYGSSMLKCGANQNKITFETK
;
A
#
# COMPACT_ATOMS: atom_id res chain seq x y z
N MET A 1 -46.83 -10.85 33.71
CA MET A 1 -48.29 -10.80 33.46
C MET A 1 -48.63 -9.34 33.16
N LYS A 2 -49.18 -8.88 32.04
CA LYS A 2 -50.00 -9.45 30.96
C LYS A 2 -49.53 -8.87 29.61
N LYS A 3 -49.70 -9.66 28.55
CA LYS A 3 -49.46 -9.30 27.15
C LYS A 3 -50.56 -8.35 26.66
N VAL A 4 -50.22 -7.40 25.78
CA VAL A 4 -51.19 -6.78 24.87
C VAL A 4 -50.60 -6.81 23.46
N ILE A 5 -51.31 -7.50 22.58
CA ILE A 5 -51.07 -7.64 21.15
C ILE A 5 -52.05 -6.68 20.47
N LEU A 6 -51.60 -5.92 19.47
CA LEU A 6 -52.48 -5.46 18.40
C LEU A 6 -51.69 -5.29 17.11
N SER A 7 -52.02 -6.15 16.15
CA SER A 7 -51.57 -6.19 14.76
C SER A 7 -52.41 -5.25 13.87
N PHE A 8 -52.07 -5.25 12.56
CA PHE A 8 -52.69 -4.63 11.36
C PHE A 8 -51.82 -3.49 10.80
N ALA A 9 -51.49 -3.41 9.50
CA ALA A 9 -51.70 -4.27 8.34
C ALA A 9 -50.70 -3.85 7.24
N VAL A 10 -50.31 -4.80 6.39
CA VAL A 10 -49.47 -4.58 5.18
C VAL A 10 -50.33 -4.04 4.05
N LEU A 11 -49.85 -3.05 3.30
CA LEU A 11 -50.35 -2.74 1.96
C LEU A 11 -49.19 -2.65 0.96
N ALA A 12 -49.14 -3.61 0.04
CA ALA A 12 -48.27 -3.61 -1.13
C ALA A 12 -49.07 -3.05 -2.32
N PHE A 13 -48.51 -2.08 -3.04
CA PHE A 13 -49.04 -1.62 -4.32
C PHE A 13 -48.13 -2.12 -5.45
N THR A 14 -48.66 -3.01 -6.28
CA THR A 14 -48.15 -3.27 -7.63
C THR A 14 -49.28 -2.93 -8.60
N LEU A 15 -48.99 -2.09 -9.59
CA LEU A 15 -49.90 -1.85 -10.71
C LEU A 15 -49.16 -2.18 -11.99
N THR A 16 -49.54 -3.32 -12.56
CA THR A 16 -49.24 -3.74 -13.93
C THR A 16 -50.37 -3.24 -14.82
N ALA A 17 -50.05 -2.60 -15.94
CA ALA A 17 -51.02 -2.30 -17.00
C ALA A 17 -50.40 -2.64 -18.35
N CYS A 18 -51.03 -3.57 -19.07
CA CYS A 18 -50.85 -3.84 -20.48
C CYS A 18 -52.20 -3.62 -21.17
N ASN A 19 -52.22 -2.98 -22.34
CA ASN A 19 -53.03 -3.47 -23.46
C ASN A 19 -52.59 -2.89 -24.83
N ASP A 20 -52.66 -3.78 -25.82
CA ASP A 20 -52.18 -3.78 -27.20
C ASP A 20 -52.78 -2.77 -28.19
N LYS A 21 -51.98 -2.42 -29.23
CA LYS A 21 -52.34 -2.66 -30.64
C LYS A 21 -51.12 -2.58 -31.58
N LYS A 22 -50.91 -3.68 -32.32
CA LYS A 22 -50.00 -3.87 -33.48
C LYS A 22 -50.20 -2.81 -34.58
N GLN A 23 -49.10 -2.39 -35.23
CA GLN A 23 -48.79 -2.75 -36.62
C GLN A 23 -47.33 -2.45 -36.98
N GLU A 24 -46.69 -3.41 -37.65
CA GLU A 24 -45.30 -3.44 -38.14
C GLU A 24 -44.98 -2.32 -39.13
N THR A 25 -43.70 -1.94 -39.28
CA THR A 25 -42.86 -2.32 -40.45
C THR A 25 -41.49 -1.61 -40.42
N THR A 26 -40.44 -2.41 -40.71
CA THR A 26 -39.07 -2.10 -41.20
C THR A 26 -38.01 -1.44 -40.28
N ALA A 27 -37.05 -2.28 -39.87
CA ALA A 27 -35.63 -1.96 -39.68
C ALA A 27 -34.89 -2.00 -41.04
N PRO A 28 -33.55 -1.84 -41.16
CA PRO A 28 -32.53 -1.45 -40.17
C PRO A 28 -31.53 -0.38 -40.69
N ALA A 29 -30.82 0.30 -39.78
CA ALA A 29 -29.46 0.77 -40.03
C ALA A 29 -28.67 0.70 -38.73
N THR A 30 -27.72 -0.23 -38.76
CA THR A 30 -26.56 -0.41 -37.89
C THR A 30 -25.80 0.88 -37.63
N GLU A 31 -25.47 1.16 -36.35
CA GLU A 31 -24.21 1.82 -36.03
C GLU A 31 -23.46 0.99 -34.98
N GLU A 32 -22.22 0.70 -35.35
CA GLU A 32 -21.20 -0.02 -34.62
C GLU A 32 -20.81 0.75 -33.35
N HIS A 33 -20.98 0.13 -32.18
CA HIS A 33 -20.13 0.49 -31.06
C HIS A 33 -18.84 -0.30 -31.20
N ALA A 34 -17.83 0.41 -31.74
CA ALA A 34 -16.45 -0.02 -31.85
C ALA A 34 -15.96 -0.63 -30.53
N GLY A 35 -15.39 -1.82 -30.63
CA GLY A 35 -14.67 -2.46 -29.55
C GLY A 35 -13.56 -1.55 -29.04
N HIS A 36 -13.56 -1.28 -27.75
CA HIS A 36 -12.34 -0.94 -27.05
C HIS A 36 -11.66 -2.26 -26.73
N ASP A 37 -10.81 -2.72 -27.65
CA ASP A 37 -9.69 -3.57 -27.29
C ASP A 37 -8.83 -2.74 -26.34
N HIS A 38 -8.94 -3.03 -25.04
CA HIS A 38 -7.84 -2.71 -24.14
C HIS A 38 -6.76 -3.72 -24.44
N ASP A 39 -5.95 -3.36 -25.42
CA ASP A 39 -4.65 -3.95 -25.68
C ASP A 39 -3.95 -4.22 -24.36
N ASP A 40 -3.71 -5.52 -24.16
CA ASP A 40 -2.55 -6.09 -23.52
C ASP A 40 -1.63 -5.04 -22.88
N HIS A 41 -1.89 -4.73 -21.62
CA HIS A 41 -0.86 -4.21 -20.72
C HIS A 41 0.12 -5.35 -20.46
N THR A 42 0.88 -5.74 -21.50
CA THR A 42 2.20 -6.32 -21.30
C THR A 42 2.98 -5.22 -20.60
N THR A 43 2.95 -5.25 -19.28
CA THR A 43 3.91 -4.56 -18.41
C THR A 43 5.26 -5.09 -18.84
N ALA A 44 5.92 -4.35 -19.72
CA ALA A 44 7.34 -4.47 -19.93
C ALA A 44 7.97 -4.30 -18.55
N SER A 45 8.33 -5.42 -17.93
CA SER A 45 9.09 -5.46 -16.69
C SER A 45 10.37 -4.71 -17.00
N ALA A 46 10.44 -3.44 -16.58
CA ALA A 46 11.71 -2.72 -16.52
C ALA A 46 12.68 -3.64 -15.78
N ALA A 47 13.87 -3.85 -16.35
CA ALA A 47 14.87 -4.68 -15.72
C ALA A 47 15.13 -4.15 -14.31
N GLU A 48 14.88 -4.99 -13.30
CA GLU A 48 15.02 -4.63 -11.90
C GLU A 48 16.46 -4.22 -11.62
N LYS A 49 16.65 -3.02 -11.07
CA LYS A 49 17.96 -2.55 -10.63
C LYS A 49 18.44 -3.49 -9.51
N VAL A 50 19.75 -3.75 -9.43
CA VAL A 50 20.33 -4.46 -8.28
C VAL A 50 21.35 -3.55 -7.62
N THR A 51 21.17 -3.33 -6.32
CA THR A 51 22.08 -2.54 -5.48
C THR A 51 22.72 -3.46 -4.45
N THR A 52 24.04 -3.50 -4.42
CA THR A 52 24.79 -4.27 -3.42
C THR A 52 25.28 -3.35 -2.31
N VAL A 53 24.96 -3.69 -1.06
CA VAL A 53 25.40 -2.98 0.15
C VAL A 53 26.21 -3.90 1.06
N LYS A 54 26.74 -3.35 2.15
CA LYS A 54 27.43 -4.13 3.19
C LYS A 54 26.44 -5.05 3.92
N GLU A 55 26.87 -6.28 4.24
CA GLU A 55 26.17 -7.12 5.21
C GLU A 55 26.24 -6.51 6.62
N SER A 56 25.08 -6.29 7.25
CA SER A 56 25.00 -5.61 8.54
C SER A 56 23.68 -5.91 9.26
N ASN A 57 23.76 -6.31 10.53
CA ASN A 57 22.59 -6.55 11.37
C ASN A 57 22.11 -5.33 12.17
N VAL A 58 22.73 -4.16 11.96
CA VAL A 58 22.41 -2.92 12.71
C VAL A 58 20.94 -2.53 12.57
N LEU A 59 20.32 -2.81 11.43
CA LEU A 59 18.92 -2.46 11.14
C LEU A 59 17.93 -3.61 11.30
N GLN A 60 18.34 -4.78 11.79
CA GLN A 60 17.50 -5.98 11.83
C GLN A 60 16.14 -5.71 12.50
N SER A 61 16.13 -5.23 13.75
CA SER A 61 14.90 -4.93 14.48
C SER A 61 14.11 -3.75 13.86
N THR A 62 14.81 -2.79 13.26
CA THR A 62 14.17 -1.65 12.56
C THR A 62 13.41 -2.13 11.33
N LEU A 63 14.01 -3.01 10.52
CA LEU A 63 13.36 -3.60 9.34
C LEU A 63 12.18 -4.48 9.73
N ASP A 64 12.34 -5.30 10.78
CA ASP A 64 11.23 -6.12 11.29
C ASP A 64 10.02 -5.25 11.68
N ALA A 65 10.25 -4.16 12.43
CA ALA A 65 9.19 -3.24 12.82
C ALA A 65 8.60 -2.45 11.63
N TYR A 66 9.44 -2.02 10.69
CA TYR A 66 8.98 -1.36 9.46
C TYR A 66 8.01 -2.28 8.67
N PHE A 67 8.33 -3.57 8.54
CA PHE A 67 7.45 -4.50 7.83
C PHE A 67 6.15 -4.79 8.58
N LEU A 68 6.12 -4.64 9.91
CA LEU A 68 4.84 -4.65 10.66
C LEU A 68 3.97 -3.44 10.33
N VAL A 69 4.56 -2.24 10.23
CA VAL A 69 3.83 -1.03 9.78
C VAL A 69 3.30 -1.23 8.37
N LYS A 70 4.15 -1.68 7.44
CA LYS A 70 3.78 -2.03 6.06
C LYS A 70 2.57 -2.96 6.03
N LYS A 71 2.64 -4.07 6.77
CA LYS A 71 1.58 -5.09 6.80
C LYS A 71 0.27 -4.50 7.31
N ALA A 72 0.30 -3.73 8.40
CA ALA A 72 -0.90 -3.10 8.93
C ALA A 72 -1.55 -2.13 7.93
N LEU A 73 -0.74 -1.36 7.19
CA LEU A 73 -1.25 -0.44 6.15
C LEU A 73 -1.82 -1.17 4.92
N GLN A 74 -1.26 -2.32 4.55
CA GLN A 74 -1.81 -3.21 3.52
C GLN A 74 -3.19 -3.74 3.91
N GLU A 75 -3.39 -4.03 5.19
CA GLU A 75 -4.64 -4.56 5.77
C GLU A 75 -5.65 -3.45 6.14
N ASP A 76 -5.38 -2.19 5.79
CA ASP A 76 -6.18 -1.01 6.18
C ASP A 76 -6.36 -0.85 7.70
N ASN A 77 -5.43 -1.40 8.49
CA ASN A 77 -5.52 -1.43 9.94
C ASN A 77 -4.76 -0.26 10.58
N GLN A 78 -5.43 0.88 10.69
CA GLN A 78 -4.87 2.13 11.24
C GLN A 78 -4.30 1.96 12.66
N ALA A 79 -5.01 1.23 13.53
CA ALA A 79 -4.63 1.07 14.93
C ALA A 79 -3.38 0.18 15.09
N GLU A 80 -3.29 -0.88 14.29
CA GLU A 80 -2.11 -1.73 14.25
C GLU A 80 -0.92 -1.00 13.62
N ALA A 81 -1.13 -0.17 12.59
CA ALA A 81 -0.08 0.63 11.99
C ALA A 81 0.53 1.60 13.02
N ALA A 82 -0.30 2.26 13.82
CA ALA A 82 0.15 3.11 14.92
C ALA A 82 0.94 2.32 15.97
N THR A 83 0.46 1.14 16.35
CA THR A 83 1.12 0.27 17.34
C THR A 83 2.47 -0.24 16.84
N ALA A 84 2.53 -0.68 15.59
CA ALA A 84 3.78 -1.09 14.94
C ALA A 84 4.75 0.09 14.81
N SER A 85 4.25 1.32 14.56
CA SER A 85 5.11 2.50 14.46
C SER A 85 5.77 2.87 15.80
N LYS A 86 5.05 2.72 16.93
CA LYS A 86 5.67 2.86 18.26
C LYS A 86 6.82 1.86 18.48
N THR A 87 6.66 0.64 17.98
CA THR A 87 7.73 -0.37 18.00
C THR A 87 8.90 0.05 17.11
N LEU A 88 8.61 0.58 15.92
CA LEU A 88 9.62 1.13 15.00
C LEU A 88 10.41 2.28 15.64
N VAL A 89 9.74 3.25 16.28
CA VAL A 89 10.40 4.33 17.03
C VAL A 89 11.34 3.77 18.10
N THR A 90 10.90 2.76 18.86
CA THR A 90 11.73 2.12 19.88
C THR A 90 12.99 1.50 19.28
N ASN A 91 12.84 0.79 18.16
CA ASN A 91 13.94 0.10 17.49
C ASN A 91 14.91 1.07 16.80
N LEU A 92 14.41 2.15 16.19
CA LEU A 92 15.24 3.22 15.63
C LEU A 92 16.10 3.89 16.70
N ASN A 93 15.54 4.20 17.87
CA ASN A 93 16.30 4.76 19.00
C ASN A 93 17.38 3.80 19.54
N ALA A 94 17.27 2.50 19.28
CA ALA A 94 18.26 1.50 19.66
C ALA A 94 19.37 1.31 18.60
N VAL A 95 19.28 1.97 17.44
CA VAL A 95 20.31 1.89 16.39
C VAL A 95 21.60 2.54 16.89
N VAL A 96 22.68 1.77 16.93
CA VAL A 96 24.02 2.24 17.28
C VAL A 96 24.90 2.19 16.04
N THR A 97 25.46 3.34 15.66
CA THR A 97 26.37 3.49 14.51
C THR A 97 27.36 4.61 14.79
N GLU A 98 28.56 4.54 14.21
CA GLU A 98 29.54 5.64 14.27
C GLU A 98 29.43 6.60 13.08
N ASP A 99 28.69 6.22 12.04
CA ASP A 99 28.49 7.05 10.85
C ASP A 99 27.61 8.27 11.16
N ALA A 100 28.13 9.47 10.91
CA ALA A 100 27.46 10.72 11.24
C ALA A 100 26.18 10.94 10.42
N LYS A 101 26.15 10.51 9.15
CA LYS A 101 24.97 10.61 8.29
C LYS A 101 23.89 9.65 8.77
N ALA A 102 24.27 8.43 9.14
CA ALA A 102 23.34 7.45 9.69
C ALA A 102 22.71 7.93 11.01
N LYS A 103 23.47 8.59 11.89
CA LYS A 103 22.94 9.21 13.12
C LYS A 103 21.87 10.26 12.83
N GLU A 104 22.03 11.05 11.77
CA GLU A 104 21.04 12.06 11.40
C GLU A 104 19.78 11.43 10.80
N LEU A 105 19.95 10.50 9.85
CA LEU A 105 18.83 9.75 9.26
C LEU A 105 17.99 9.04 10.33
N VAL A 106 18.63 8.46 11.37
CA VAL A 106 17.89 7.83 12.48
C VAL A 106 17.00 8.83 13.22
N LYS A 107 17.43 10.09 13.39
CA LYS A 107 16.57 11.10 14.03
C LYS A 107 15.38 11.46 13.15
N GLU A 108 15.63 11.72 11.86
CA GLU A 108 14.58 12.01 10.88
C GLU A 108 13.54 10.88 10.84
N LEU A 109 14.01 9.62 10.79
CA LEU A 109 13.16 8.43 10.84
C LEU A 109 12.34 8.34 12.13
N VAL A 110 12.91 8.67 13.29
CA VAL A 110 12.19 8.68 14.57
C VAL A 110 11.08 9.75 14.57
N GLU A 111 11.38 10.94 14.05
CA GLU A 111 10.40 12.02 13.94
C GLU A 111 9.24 11.62 13.03
N THR A 112 9.52 11.10 11.84
CA THR A 112 8.50 10.64 10.88
C THR A 112 7.68 9.47 11.44
N ALA A 113 8.34 8.46 12.04
CA ALA A 113 7.64 7.31 12.64
C ALA A 113 6.69 7.74 13.78
N THR A 114 7.05 8.77 14.55
CA THR A 114 6.21 9.30 15.63
C THR A 114 4.91 9.90 15.09
N LYS A 115 4.90 10.48 13.89
CA LYS A 115 3.70 11.06 13.28
C LYS A 115 2.70 9.99 12.81
N ILE A 116 3.17 8.82 12.40
CA ILE A 116 2.32 7.67 12.03
C ILE A 116 1.44 7.22 13.23
N ASP A 117 1.98 7.28 14.45
CA ASP A 117 1.28 6.80 15.66
C ASP A 117 -0.06 7.51 15.92
N VAL A 118 -0.13 8.82 15.65
CA VAL A 118 -1.26 9.68 16.02
C VAL A 118 -2.16 10.05 14.84
N ALA A 119 -1.85 9.53 13.66
CA ALA A 119 -2.45 9.92 12.39
C ALA A 119 -3.68 9.09 12.00
N ASP A 120 -4.53 9.65 11.15
CA ASP A 120 -5.48 8.86 10.36
C ASP A 120 -4.77 8.05 9.27
N ILE A 121 -5.43 7.06 8.69
CA ILE A 121 -4.76 6.15 7.74
C ILE A 121 -4.21 6.84 6.49
N LYS A 122 -4.79 7.97 6.06
CA LYS A 122 -4.28 8.72 4.92
C LYS A 122 -2.95 9.36 5.28
N VAL A 123 -2.90 10.05 6.41
CA VAL A 123 -1.67 10.66 6.91
C VAL A 123 -0.63 9.59 7.27
N GLN A 124 -1.03 8.44 7.81
CA GLN A 124 -0.11 7.33 8.09
C GLN A 124 0.60 6.83 6.82
N ARG A 125 -0.10 6.81 5.68
CA ARG A 125 0.48 6.39 4.39
C ARG A 125 1.44 7.42 3.83
N GLU A 126 1.13 8.70 3.98
CA GLU A 126 2.02 9.80 3.60
C GLU A 126 3.31 9.74 4.41
N GLU A 127 3.22 9.69 5.74
CA GLU A 127 4.38 9.61 6.62
C GLU A 127 5.14 8.27 6.45
N PHE A 128 4.46 7.17 6.10
CA PHE A 128 5.13 5.90 5.81
C PHE A 128 5.94 5.95 4.50
N GLU A 129 5.47 6.69 3.50
CA GLU A 129 6.18 6.90 2.24
C GLU A 129 7.44 7.76 2.49
N ASP A 130 7.31 8.89 3.19
CA ASP A 130 8.45 9.73 3.62
C ASP A 130 9.47 8.91 4.43
N LEU A 131 8.99 8.10 5.39
CA LEU A 131 9.82 7.23 6.22
C LEU A 131 10.59 6.19 5.37
N THR A 132 9.97 5.70 4.30
CA THR A 132 10.60 4.75 3.38
C THR A 132 11.80 5.37 2.69
N GLU A 133 11.69 6.62 2.23
CA GLU A 133 12.79 7.30 1.54
C GLU A 133 14.05 7.39 2.41
N ASP A 134 13.88 7.76 3.68
CA ASP A 134 15.00 7.89 4.62
C ASP A 134 15.54 6.53 5.04
N LEU A 135 14.69 5.51 5.13
CA LEU A 135 15.12 4.16 5.46
C LEU A 135 15.95 3.54 4.33
N VAL A 136 15.60 3.79 3.05
CA VAL A 136 16.45 3.44 1.90
C VAL A 136 17.83 4.08 2.01
N LYS A 137 17.89 5.38 2.36
CA LYS A 137 19.18 6.10 2.56
C LYS A 137 19.98 5.48 3.70
N LEU A 138 19.32 5.08 4.79
CA LEU A 138 19.96 4.46 5.94
C LEU A 138 20.50 3.07 5.60
N ILE A 139 19.72 2.21 4.94
CA ILE A 139 20.16 0.89 4.47
C ILE A 139 21.40 1.02 3.56
N ASN A 140 21.38 1.96 2.62
CA ASN A 140 22.52 2.21 1.73
C ASN A 140 23.77 2.72 2.48
N THR A 141 23.60 3.30 3.66
CA THR A 141 24.70 3.85 4.48
C THR A 141 25.29 2.79 5.41
N VAL A 142 24.45 2.00 6.11
CA VAL A 142 24.91 1.06 7.16
C VAL A 142 24.82 -0.42 6.78
N GLY A 143 24.13 -0.75 5.68
CA GLY A 143 23.91 -2.12 5.23
C GLY A 143 22.62 -2.77 5.74
N THR A 144 22.41 -4.03 5.36
CA THR A 144 21.25 -4.86 5.74
C THR A 144 21.69 -6.32 5.97
N ASP A 145 20.87 -7.08 6.70
CA ASP A 145 21.03 -8.51 6.99
C ASP A 145 20.22 -9.40 6.04
N ARG A 146 19.39 -8.80 5.20
CA ARG A 146 18.44 -9.49 4.32
C ARG A 146 18.31 -8.77 2.97
N VAL A 147 17.82 -9.51 1.99
CA VAL A 147 17.39 -8.92 0.71
C VAL A 147 16.18 -8.03 0.99
N VAL A 148 16.18 -6.83 0.39
CA VAL A 148 15.07 -5.88 0.48
C VAL A 148 14.75 -5.38 -0.93
N PHE A 149 13.47 -5.37 -1.28
CA PHE A 149 12.96 -4.88 -2.55
C PHE A 149 12.40 -3.47 -2.37
N GLU A 150 12.87 -2.50 -3.16
CA GLU A 150 12.19 -1.22 -3.32
C GLU A 150 11.08 -1.43 -4.37
N GLN A 151 9.84 -1.23 -3.96
CA GLN A 151 8.65 -1.34 -4.79
C GLN A 151 8.03 0.05 -4.96
N TYR A 152 7.41 0.30 -6.11
CA TYR A 152 6.90 1.61 -6.46
C TYR A 152 5.55 1.51 -7.16
N CYS A 153 4.60 2.37 -6.80
CA CYS A 153 3.31 2.53 -7.49
C CYS A 153 3.25 3.92 -8.13
N PRO A 154 3.25 4.03 -9.47
CA PRO A 154 3.23 5.33 -10.16
C PRO A 154 1.91 6.09 -10.00
N MET A 155 0.85 5.42 -9.53
CA MET A 155 -0.47 6.03 -9.36
C MET A 155 -0.65 6.71 -8.00
N TYR A 156 0.26 6.48 -7.05
CA TYR A 156 0.16 7.08 -5.71
C TYR A 156 0.20 8.60 -5.77
N ASN A 157 -0.41 9.25 -4.77
CA ASN A 157 -0.46 10.70 -4.59
C ASN A 157 -0.76 11.47 -5.89
N ASN A 158 -1.91 11.19 -6.52
CA ASN A 158 -2.36 11.84 -7.76
C ASN A 158 -1.40 11.66 -8.95
N GLY A 159 -0.67 10.54 -9.01
CA GLY A 159 0.25 10.23 -10.10
C GLY A 159 1.67 10.75 -9.91
N GLU A 160 1.99 11.34 -8.75
CA GLU A 160 3.37 11.64 -8.36
C GLU A 160 4.15 10.35 -8.04
N GLY A 161 3.40 9.31 -7.67
CA GLY A 161 3.89 7.99 -7.30
C GLY A 161 4.44 7.95 -5.89
N GLY A 162 4.81 6.75 -5.45
CA GLY A 162 5.32 6.51 -4.11
C GLY A 162 5.91 5.12 -3.97
N GLN A 163 6.85 4.99 -3.05
CA GLN A 163 7.64 3.77 -2.85
C GLN A 163 7.44 3.15 -1.46
N TRP A 164 7.74 1.86 -1.36
CA TRP A 164 7.83 1.12 -0.11
C TRP A 164 8.91 0.04 -0.20
N LEU A 165 9.40 -0.42 0.94
CA LEU A 165 10.30 -1.56 1.01
C LEU A 165 9.51 -2.87 1.23
N SER A 166 9.99 -3.96 0.64
CA SER A 166 9.44 -5.30 0.86
C SER A 166 10.54 -6.33 1.11
N ASP A 167 10.22 -7.33 1.91
CA ASP A 167 11.01 -8.54 2.18
C ASP A 167 10.70 -9.69 1.20
N VAL A 168 9.72 -9.47 0.32
CA VAL A 168 9.29 -10.42 -0.73
C VAL A 168 9.07 -9.70 -2.06
N GLU A 169 9.26 -10.42 -3.16
CA GLU A 169 9.09 -9.90 -4.53
C GLU A 169 7.61 -9.63 -4.88
N ASP A 170 6.68 -10.31 -4.22
CA ASP A 170 5.25 -10.16 -4.45
C ASP A 170 4.76 -8.76 -4.07
N LEU A 171 3.92 -8.18 -4.93
CA LEU A 171 3.33 -6.86 -4.72
C LEU A 171 2.14 -6.94 -3.75
N SER A 172 2.23 -6.12 -2.71
CA SER A 172 1.15 -5.79 -1.79
C SER A 172 1.33 -4.33 -1.37
N ASN A 173 0.53 -3.44 -1.95
CA ASN A 173 0.72 -1.99 -1.85
C ASN A 173 0.18 -1.43 -0.51
N PRO A 174 1.05 -0.94 0.41
CA PRO A 174 0.62 -0.36 1.69
C PRO A 174 0.00 1.04 1.54
N LEU A 175 0.36 1.75 0.47
CA LEU A 175 -0.05 3.14 0.21
C LEU A 175 -1.51 3.25 -0.26
N TYR A 176 -2.10 2.15 -0.71
CA TYR A 176 -3.52 2.07 -1.06
C TYR A 176 -4.31 0.98 -0.34
N GLY A 177 -3.63 0.04 0.33
CA GLY A 177 -4.28 -1.07 1.04
C GLY A 177 -5.22 -1.85 0.13
N SER A 178 -6.36 -2.29 0.66
CA SER A 178 -7.35 -3.10 -0.07
C SER A 178 -7.85 -2.46 -1.37
N SER A 179 -7.73 -1.14 -1.51
CA SER A 179 -8.21 -0.43 -2.71
C SER A 179 -7.37 -0.74 -3.95
N MET A 180 -6.05 -0.94 -3.82
CA MET A 180 -5.14 -1.20 -4.96
C MET A 180 -3.91 -2.04 -4.56
N LEU A 181 -4.12 -3.17 -3.87
CA LEU A 181 -3.02 -4.04 -3.39
C LEU A 181 -2.01 -4.46 -4.47
N LYS A 182 -2.44 -4.54 -5.73
CA LYS A 182 -1.59 -4.97 -6.86
C LYS A 182 -1.01 -3.81 -7.68
N CYS A 183 -1.26 -2.55 -7.31
CA CYS A 183 -0.57 -1.44 -7.97
C CYS A 183 0.91 -1.45 -7.58
N GLY A 184 1.78 -1.62 -8.57
CA GLY A 184 3.19 -1.30 -8.46
C GLY A 184 4.08 -2.20 -9.31
N ALA A 185 5.38 -2.05 -9.12
CA ALA A 185 6.41 -2.90 -9.68
C ALA A 185 7.64 -2.91 -8.76
N ASN A 186 8.43 -3.99 -8.79
CA ASN A 186 9.77 -3.99 -8.20
C ASN A 186 10.67 -3.03 -9.01
N GLN A 187 11.36 -2.12 -8.33
CA GLN A 187 12.28 -1.15 -8.93
C GLN A 187 13.74 -1.52 -8.69
N ASN A 188 14.05 -1.96 -7.47
CA ASN A 188 15.41 -2.24 -7.05
C ASN A 188 15.45 -3.42 -6.05
N LYS A 189 16.41 -4.31 -6.24
CA LYS A 189 16.78 -5.35 -5.29
C LYS A 189 18.02 -4.90 -4.52
N ILE A 190 17.85 -4.53 -3.26
CA ILE A 190 18.96 -4.34 -2.34
C ILE A 190 19.40 -5.71 -1.83
N THR A 191 20.64 -6.07 -2.11
CA THR A 191 21.29 -7.30 -1.65
C THR A 191 22.62 -6.96 -0.98
N PHE A 192 23.27 -7.94 -0.36
CA PHE A 192 24.59 -7.79 0.24
C PHE A 192 25.57 -8.82 -0.30
N GLU A 193 26.85 -8.48 -0.26
CA GLU A 193 27.92 -9.43 -0.59
C GLU A 193 27.96 -10.53 0.47
N THR A 194 27.77 -11.78 0.04
CA THR A 194 28.09 -12.94 0.88
C THR A 194 29.60 -13.16 0.78
N LYS A 195 30.28 -13.10 1.93
CA LYS A 195 31.72 -13.42 2.02
C LYS A 195 31.98 -14.91 1.79
#